data_AF-A0A4V3WTF9-F1
#
_entry.id   AF-A0A4V3WTF9-F1
#
_cell.length_a   1.000
_cell.length_b   1.000
_cell.length_c   1.000
_cell.angle_alpha   90.00
_cell.angle_beta   90.00
_cell.angle_gamma   90.00
#
_symmetry.space_group_name_H-M   'P 1'
#
loop_
_entity.id
_entity.type
_entity.pdbx_description
1 polymer ?
#
loop_
_entity_poly.entity_id
_entity_poly.type
_entity_poly.pdbx_seq_one_letter_code
_entity_poly.pdbx_strand_id
1 'polypeptide(L)'
;MADSPLTASPYEILGISATASDDELRKAYRRKLRETHPDTGGAPARFHAVQLAWERIGTPEARAAFDRGAPAAETSRQAWAPAPPPKRESRPQARSHGHPGGWWREVYLDSLREWLGVGNSVDDPYDPALVRRVPREIRHSLAAAVAEEDTARVLAELGMGYTLWHDVVAGSEPIDKLDHIVLGPTGLWGVLSEDWGSPVRIRRGEVIGEGIHPDERPVHDLAVRAKNVARAARVRFSTIVLVVPDGAAEEGVASLGKIKGMPALLVERSRLPGLLRAGIADVGVGGTDLFEVRTRLQSTIRFV
;
A
#
# COMPACT_ATOMS: atom_id res chain seq x y z
N MET A 1 4.64 12.80 -1.97
CA MET A 1 4.07 11.44 -2.11
C MET A 1 2.96 11.53 -3.13
N ALA A 2 2.81 10.53 -4.01
CA ALA A 2 1.58 10.44 -4.78
C ALA A 2 0.41 10.35 -3.77
N ASP A 3 -0.68 11.09 -4.02
CA ASP A 3 -1.90 10.96 -3.22
C ASP A 3 -2.31 9.47 -3.25
N SER A 4 -2.53 8.85 -2.09
CA SER A 4 -3.08 7.49 -2.05
C SER A 4 -4.44 7.45 -2.78
N PRO A 5 -4.77 6.40 -3.55
CA PRO A 5 -6.13 6.20 -4.08
C PRO A 5 -7.21 6.22 -3.00
N LEU A 6 -6.85 5.87 -1.77
CA LEU A 6 -7.75 5.88 -0.60
C LEU A 6 -7.72 7.17 0.21
N THR A 7 -6.92 8.17 -0.19
CA THR A 7 -6.98 9.49 0.45
C THR A 7 -8.41 9.98 0.40
N ALA A 8 -9.02 10.17 1.57
CA ALA A 8 -10.39 10.63 1.67
C ALA A 8 -10.53 11.95 0.91
N SER A 9 -11.51 12.02 0.01
CA SER A 9 -11.82 13.27 -0.67
C SER A 9 -12.31 14.30 0.37
N PRO A 10 -12.14 15.60 0.11
CA PRO A 10 -12.74 16.65 0.92
C PRO A 10 -14.25 16.46 1.12
N TYR A 11 -14.95 15.90 0.11
CA TYR A 11 -16.37 15.57 0.20
C TYR A 11 -16.66 14.47 1.24
N GLU A 12 -15.85 13.41 1.25
CA GLU A 12 -15.96 12.31 2.23
C GLU A 12 -15.66 12.78 3.65
N ILE A 13 -14.62 13.61 3.83
CA ILE A 13 -14.28 14.21 5.12
C ILE A 13 -15.44 15.07 5.65
N LEU A 14 -16.10 15.82 4.75
CA LEU A 14 -17.25 16.65 5.11
C LEU A 14 -18.57 15.87 5.19
N GLY A 15 -18.61 14.63 4.70
CA GLY A 15 -19.78 13.75 4.69
C GLY A 15 -20.88 14.25 3.75
N ILE A 16 -20.52 14.67 2.54
CA ILE A 16 -21.43 15.16 1.49
C ILE A 16 -21.13 14.52 0.14
N SER A 17 -22.10 14.56 -0.78
CA SER A 17 -21.88 14.17 -2.18
C SER A 17 -21.00 15.20 -2.90
N ALA A 18 -20.21 14.75 -3.87
CA ALA A 18 -19.52 15.64 -4.82
C ALA A 18 -20.49 16.53 -5.61
N THR A 19 -21.75 16.11 -5.75
CA THR A 19 -22.83 16.87 -6.39
C THR A 19 -23.62 17.78 -5.44
N ALA A 20 -23.22 17.88 -4.16
CA ALA A 20 -23.93 18.70 -3.17
C ALA A 20 -23.88 20.19 -3.53
N SER A 21 -24.91 20.94 -3.14
CA SER A 21 -24.94 22.40 -3.32
C SER A 21 -23.91 23.11 -2.42
N ASP A 22 -23.55 24.35 -2.78
CA ASP A 22 -22.61 25.15 -1.98
C ASP A 22 -23.12 25.45 -0.57
N ASP A 23 -24.44 25.52 -0.39
CA ASP A 23 -25.06 25.72 0.92
C ASP A 23 -24.97 24.46 1.79
N GLU A 24 -25.16 23.27 1.19
CA GLU A 24 -24.91 21.98 1.86
C GLU A 24 -23.45 21.84 2.27
N LEU A 25 -22.52 22.23 1.39
CA LEU A 25 -21.08 22.25 1.67
C LEU A 25 -20.74 23.14 2.88
N ARG A 26 -21.19 24.39 2.88
CA ARG A 26 -21.00 25.33 4.01
C ARG A 26 -21.61 24.80 5.30
N LYS A 27 -22.81 24.20 5.23
CA LYS A 27 -23.49 23.63 6.39
C LYS A 27 -22.74 22.43 6.95
N ALA A 28 -22.27 21.54 6.08
CA ALA A 28 -21.49 20.36 6.45
C ALA A 28 -20.17 20.73 7.10
N TYR A 29 -19.44 21.70 6.54
CA TYR A 29 -18.21 22.21 7.14
C TYR A 29 -18.43 22.75 8.55
N ARG A 30 -19.40 23.64 8.75
CA ARG A 30 -19.70 24.20 10.08
C ARG A 30 -20.09 23.12 11.09
N ARG A 31 -20.83 22.10 10.66
CA ARG A 31 -21.19 20.95 11.50
C ARG A 31 -19.95 20.15 11.89
N LYS A 32 -19.15 19.73 10.89
CA LYS A 32 -17.94 18.93 11.10
C LYS A 32 -16.90 19.65 11.96
N LEU A 33 -16.70 20.94 11.72
CA LEU A 33 -15.77 21.76 12.51
C LEU A 33 -16.11 21.74 14.01
N ARG A 34 -17.40 21.82 14.36
CA ARG A 34 -17.88 21.73 15.76
C ARG A 34 -17.76 20.33 16.34
N GLU A 35 -18.07 19.29 15.55
CA GLU A 35 -17.95 17.88 15.94
C GLU A 35 -16.49 17.50 16.23
N THR A 36 -15.55 18.06 15.47
CA THR A 36 -14.12 17.72 15.58
C THR A 36 -13.32 18.66 16.48
N HIS A 37 -13.93 19.70 17.05
CA HIS A 37 -13.20 20.73 17.80
C HIS A 37 -12.51 20.13 19.05
N PRO A 38 -11.23 20.45 19.32
CA PRO A 38 -10.52 19.91 20.48
C PRO A 38 -11.19 20.28 21.81
N ASP A 39 -11.74 21.49 21.93
CA ASP A 39 -12.45 21.94 23.13
C ASP A 39 -13.74 21.16 23.44
N THR A 40 -14.30 20.44 22.47
CA THR A 40 -15.48 19.57 22.66
C THR A 40 -15.09 18.09 22.76
N GLY A 41 -13.80 17.78 22.90
CA GLY A 41 -13.28 16.42 22.98
C GLY A 41 -13.03 15.76 21.61
N GLY A 42 -13.03 16.53 20.52
CA GLY A 42 -12.73 16.06 19.18
C GLY A 42 -11.24 15.72 18.99
N ALA A 43 -10.96 14.75 18.11
CA ALA A 43 -9.59 14.36 17.79
C ALA A 43 -8.89 15.46 16.94
N PRO A 44 -7.72 15.99 17.36
CA PRO A 44 -7.02 17.05 16.62
C PRO A 44 -6.73 16.71 15.15
N ALA A 45 -6.42 15.44 14.85
CA ALA A 45 -6.21 14.97 13.49
C ALA A 45 -7.46 15.12 12.60
N ARG A 46 -8.65 14.86 13.14
CA ARG A 46 -9.92 15.01 12.42
C ARG A 46 -10.27 16.49 12.20
N PHE A 47 -9.97 17.35 13.18
CA PHE A 47 -10.13 18.78 13.03
C PHE A 47 -9.28 19.33 11.89
N HIS A 48 -8.00 18.94 11.87
CA HIS A 48 -7.09 19.35 10.81
C HIS A 48 -7.54 18.84 9.43
N ALA A 49 -8.00 17.59 9.33
CA ALA A 49 -8.55 17.04 8.10
C ALA A 49 -9.77 17.84 7.58
N VAL A 50 -10.67 18.27 8.47
CA VAL A 50 -11.82 19.11 8.11
C VAL A 50 -11.40 20.50 7.61
N GLN A 51 -10.36 21.09 8.21
CA GLN A 51 -9.82 22.38 7.74
C GLN A 51 -9.18 22.24 6.35
N LEU A 52 -8.32 21.24 6.16
CA LEU A 52 -7.70 20.96 4.85
C LEU A 52 -8.75 20.67 3.76
N ALA A 53 -9.83 19.95 4.12
CA ALA A 53 -10.95 19.72 3.21
C ALA A 53 -11.59 21.05 2.78
N TRP A 54 -11.84 21.95 3.73
CA TRP A 54 -12.41 23.27 3.44
C TRP A 54 -11.48 24.14 2.60
N GLU A 55 -10.18 24.11 2.83
CA GLU A 55 -9.20 24.84 1.99
C GLU A 55 -9.24 24.35 0.54
N ARG A 56 -9.47 23.06 0.32
CA ARG A 56 -9.48 22.44 -1.02
C ARG A 56 -10.77 22.68 -1.81
N ILE A 57 -11.94 22.72 -1.15
CA ILE A 57 -13.23 22.81 -1.86
C ILE A 57 -14.17 23.92 -1.36
N GLY A 58 -13.76 24.74 -0.39
CA GLY A 58 -14.64 25.71 0.28
C GLY A 58 -15.08 26.90 -0.57
N THR A 59 -14.40 27.18 -1.69
CA THR A 59 -14.81 28.19 -2.67
C THR A 59 -15.19 27.54 -4.00
N PRO A 60 -16.08 28.15 -4.81
CA PRO A 60 -16.44 27.62 -6.12
C PRO A 60 -15.22 27.38 -7.02
N GLU A 61 -14.22 28.26 -6.96
CA GLU A 61 -12.99 28.15 -7.75
C GLU A 61 -12.13 26.98 -7.29
N ALA A 62 -11.92 26.84 -5.97
CA ALA A 62 -11.16 25.76 -5.37
C ALA A 62 -11.84 24.41 -5.61
N ARG A 63 -13.16 24.35 -5.43
CA ARG A 63 -14.00 23.19 -5.71
C ARG A 63 -13.92 22.78 -7.17
N ALA A 64 -14.09 23.72 -8.10
CA ALA A 64 -14.01 23.42 -9.52
C ALA A 64 -12.58 23.01 -9.95
N ALA A 65 -11.54 23.55 -9.32
CA ALA A 65 -10.16 23.11 -9.54
C ALA A 65 -9.94 21.68 -9.03
N PHE A 66 -10.44 21.38 -7.83
CA PHE A 66 -10.41 20.04 -7.24
C PHE A 66 -11.14 19.01 -8.11
N ASP A 67 -12.34 19.35 -8.59
CA ASP A 67 -13.20 18.48 -9.40
C ASP A 67 -12.65 18.22 -10.79
N ARG A 68 -11.96 19.20 -11.40
CA ARG A 68 -11.25 19.02 -12.68
C ARG A 68 -9.96 18.19 -12.54
N GLY A 69 -9.62 17.73 -11.33
CA GLY A 69 -8.36 17.03 -11.08
C GLY A 69 -7.13 17.93 -11.28
N ALA A 70 -7.30 19.26 -11.20
CA ALA A 70 -6.17 20.18 -11.33
C ALA A 70 -5.19 19.89 -10.18
N PRO A 71 -3.93 19.53 -10.49
CA PRO A 71 -2.96 19.29 -9.43
C PRO A 71 -2.76 20.60 -8.67
N ALA A 72 -2.64 20.50 -7.34
CA ALA A 72 -1.88 21.49 -6.59
C ALA A 72 -0.43 21.41 -7.10
N ALA A 73 -0.13 22.12 -8.20
CA ALA A 73 1.13 22.12 -8.94
C ALA A 73 1.70 20.71 -9.32
N GLU A 74 1.62 20.41 -10.64
CA GLU A 74 2.37 19.38 -11.39
C GLU A 74 1.96 17.87 -11.29
N THR A 75 1.87 17.24 -12.48
CA THR A 75 1.92 15.78 -12.83
C THR A 75 0.81 14.77 -12.42
N SER A 76 -0.47 15.14 -12.31
CA SER A 76 -1.50 14.19 -11.79
C SER A 76 -1.95 13.02 -12.70
N ARG A 77 -1.77 13.04 -14.03
CA ARG A 77 -2.10 11.85 -14.88
C ARG A 77 -1.15 10.65 -14.66
N GLN A 78 -0.03 10.85 -13.94
CA GLN A 78 0.96 9.81 -13.66
C GLN A 78 0.85 9.21 -12.26
N ALA A 79 -0.03 9.73 -11.39
CA ALA A 79 -0.01 9.35 -9.98
C ALA A 79 -0.38 7.88 -9.74
N TRP A 80 -1.35 7.37 -10.50
CA TRP A 80 -1.85 6.00 -10.37
C TRP A 80 -1.69 5.14 -11.61
N ALA A 81 -1.35 5.71 -12.76
CA ALA A 81 -1.01 4.91 -13.92
C ALA A 81 0.35 4.20 -13.71
N PRO A 82 0.53 2.97 -14.23
CA PRO A 82 1.83 2.31 -14.20
C PRO A 82 2.89 3.21 -14.83
N ALA A 83 4.02 3.38 -14.14
CA ALA A 83 5.12 4.17 -14.69
C ALA A 83 5.65 3.50 -15.98
N PRO A 84 6.00 4.29 -17.01
CA PRO A 84 6.71 3.73 -18.16
C PRO A 84 8.01 3.06 -17.71
N PRO A 85 8.48 2.03 -18.42
CA PRO A 85 9.68 1.29 -18.03
C PRO A 85 10.86 2.26 -17.83
N PRO A 86 11.65 2.13 -16.75
CA PRO A 86 12.70 3.06 -16.45
C PRO A 86 13.73 3.10 -17.59
N LYS A 87 14.24 4.30 -17.89
CA LYS A 87 15.43 4.43 -18.76
C LYS A 87 16.54 3.61 -18.12
N ARG A 88 17.25 2.80 -18.93
CA ARG A 88 18.36 1.95 -18.46
C ARG A 88 19.43 2.82 -17.80
N GLU A 89 19.38 2.91 -16.47
CA GLU A 89 20.52 3.39 -15.70
C GLU A 89 21.62 2.34 -15.73
N SER A 90 22.87 2.78 -15.89
CA SER A 90 24.04 1.90 -15.93
C SER A 90 24.40 1.28 -14.57
N ARG A 91 23.63 1.58 -13.51
CA ARG A 91 23.83 1.05 -12.17
C ARG A 91 23.35 -0.42 -12.10
N PRO A 92 24.16 -1.35 -11.56
CA PRO A 92 23.72 -2.72 -11.34
C PRO A 92 22.51 -2.77 -10.39
N GLN A 93 21.34 -3.16 -10.91
CA GLN A 93 20.11 -3.29 -10.14
C GLN A 93 19.96 -4.69 -9.52
N ALA A 94 19.02 -4.83 -8.58
CA ALA A 94 18.64 -6.14 -8.07
C ALA A 94 18.05 -7.02 -9.18
N ARG A 95 18.28 -8.34 -9.11
CA ARG A 95 17.63 -9.27 -10.03
C ARG A 95 16.16 -9.38 -9.63
N SER A 96 15.23 -9.10 -10.55
CA SER A 96 13.80 -9.08 -10.27
C SER A 96 13.05 -10.05 -11.18
N HIS A 97 12.04 -10.71 -10.60
CA HIS A 97 11.16 -11.67 -11.26
C HIS A 97 9.70 -11.41 -10.85
N GLY A 98 8.75 -11.65 -11.75
CA GLY A 98 7.33 -11.38 -11.51
C GLY A 98 6.92 -9.94 -11.85
N HIS A 99 5.63 -9.65 -11.71
CA HIS A 99 5.02 -8.36 -12.06
C HIS A 99 4.36 -7.75 -10.83
N PRO A 100 5.04 -6.88 -10.05
CA PRO A 100 4.47 -6.34 -8.81
C PRO A 100 3.19 -5.55 -9.06
N GLY A 101 2.17 -5.77 -8.22
CA GLY A 101 0.88 -5.08 -8.31
C GLY A 101 -0.02 -5.53 -9.45
N GLY A 102 0.45 -6.41 -10.34
CA GLY A 102 -0.28 -6.78 -11.56
C GLY A 102 -1.63 -7.40 -11.26
N TRP A 103 -1.68 -8.30 -10.28
CA TRP A 103 -2.93 -8.95 -9.88
C TRP A 103 -3.97 -7.94 -9.36
N TRP A 104 -3.55 -7.01 -8.50
CA TRP A 104 -4.47 -6.00 -7.99
C TRP A 104 -4.91 -4.99 -9.06
N ARG A 105 -4.08 -4.71 -10.07
CA ARG A 105 -4.49 -3.92 -11.24
C ARG A 105 -5.64 -4.59 -11.98
N GLU A 106 -5.56 -5.90 -12.18
CA GLU A 106 -6.63 -6.67 -12.83
C GLU A 106 -7.90 -6.65 -11.98
N VAL A 107 -7.80 -6.92 -10.67
CA VAL A 107 -8.93 -6.83 -9.73
C VAL A 107 -9.58 -5.44 -9.77
N TYR A 108 -8.78 -4.38 -9.80
CA TYR A 108 -9.28 -3.00 -9.91
C TYR A 108 -10.04 -2.78 -11.21
N LEU A 109 -9.45 -3.13 -12.35
CA LEU A 109 -10.06 -2.92 -13.66
C LEU A 109 -11.34 -3.74 -13.83
N ASP A 110 -11.37 -4.96 -13.31
CA ASP A 110 -12.55 -5.83 -13.35
C ASP A 110 -13.68 -5.24 -12.52
N SER A 111 -13.39 -4.88 -11.28
CA SER A 111 -14.37 -4.28 -10.37
C SER A 111 -14.87 -2.92 -10.87
N LEU A 112 -13.98 -2.11 -11.45
CA LEU A 112 -14.33 -0.83 -12.07
C LEU A 112 -15.29 -1.03 -13.25
N ARG A 113 -15.01 -2.00 -14.13
CA ARG A 113 -15.88 -2.31 -15.28
C ARG A 113 -17.25 -2.78 -14.82
N GLU A 114 -17.32 -3.62 -13.78
CA GLU A 114 -18.58 -4.05 -13.19
C GLU A 114 -19.36 -2.86 -12.63
N TRP A 115 -18.70 -1.98 -11.87
CA TRP A 115 -19.32 -0.81 -11.27
C TRP A 115 -19.83 0.21 -12.30
N LEU A 116 -19.08 0.45 -13.39
CA LEU A 116 -19.50 1.33 -14.49
C LEU A 116 -20.73 0.78 -15.22
N GLY A 117 -20.92 -0.54 -15.21
CA GLY A 117 -21.99 -1.22 -15.93
C GLY A 117 -21.72 -1.39 -17.43
N VAL A 118 -22.49 -2.29 -18.05
CA VAL A 118 -22.31 -2.69 -19.45
C VAL A 118 -22.55 -1.49 -20.39
N GLY A 119 -21.60 -1.24 -21.31
CA GLY A 119 -21.70 -0.21 -22.34
C GLY A 119 -21.05 1.13 -21.98
N ASN A 120 -20.62 1.32 -20.73
CA ASN A 120 -19.89 2.51 -20.30
C ASN A 120 -18.38 2.24 -20.37
N SER A 121 -17.71 2.74 -21.41
CA SER A 121 -16.25 2.74 -21.48
C SER A 121 -15.67 4.01 -20.86
N VAL A 122 -14.51 3.88 -20.23
CA VAL A 122 -13.72 4.99 -19.72
C VAL A 122 -12.41 5.06 -20.49
N ASP A 123 -12.03 6.26 -20.93
CA ASP A 123 -10.79 6.49 -21.68
C ASP A 123 -9.54 6.27 -20.81
N ASP A 124 -9.56 6.77 -19.57
CA ASP A 124 -8.49 6.59 -18.58
C ASP A 124 -9.05 6.04 -17.26
N PRO A 125 -8.92 4.73 -16.98
CA PRO A 125 -9.43 4.13 -15.74
C PRO A 125 -8.65 4.58 -14.50
N TYR A 126 -7.51 5.28 -14.65
CA TYR A 126 -6.70 5.80 -13.57
C TYR A 126 -6.86 7.32 -13.37
N ASP A 127 -7.80 7.94 -14.09
CA ASP A 127 -8.09 9.37 -13.94
C ASP A 127 -8.43 9.71 -12.47
N PRO A 128 -7.73 10.67 -11.85
CA PRO A 128 -7.92 10.92 -10.44
C PRO A 128 -9.33 11.33 -10.02
N ALA A 129 -10.06 12.04 -10.89
CA ALA A 129 -11.44 12.44 -10.63
C ALA A 129 -12.40 11.25 -10.76
N LEU A 130 -12.14 10.30 -11.66
CA LEU A 130 -12.88 9.05 -11.72
C LEU A 130 -12.68 8.24 -10.45
N VAL A 131 -11.43 7.86 -10.13
CA VAL A 131 -11.12 6.97 -9.01
C VAL A 131 -11.74 7.50 -7.72
N ARG A 132 -11.68 8.81 -7.43
CA ARG A 132 -12.28 9.41 -6.23
C ARG A 132 -13.79 9.18 -6.08
N ARG A 133 -14.52 8.90 -7.17
CA ARG A 133 -15.97 8.61 -7.16
C ARG A 133 -16.28 7.12 -7.01
N VAL A 134 -15.29 6.27 -7.25
CA VAL A 134 -15.43 4.82 -7.20
C VAL A 134 -15.58 4.37 -5.73
N PRO A 135 -16.40 3.33 -5.44
CA PRO A 135 -16.51 2.74 -4.11
C PRO A 135 -15.15 2.47 -3.45
N ARG A 136 -15.10 2.59 -2.11
CA ARG A 136 -13.86 2.47 -1.34
C ARG A 136 -13.18 1.11 -1.57
N GLU A 137 -13.97 0.05 -1.65
CA GLU A 137 -13.50 -1.33 -1.82
C GLU A 137 -12.73 -1.48 -3.14
N ILE A 138 -13.25 -0.89 -4.22
CA ILE A 138 -12.59 -0.90 -5.53
C ILE A 138 -11.35 0.02 -5.49
N ARG A 139 -11.43 1.21 -4.89
CA ARG A 139 -10.25 2.08 -4.71
C ARG A 139 -9.15 1.40 -3.89
N HIS A 140 -9.50 0.55 -2.93
CA HIS A 140 -8.53 -0.19 -2.12
C HIS A 140 -7.73 -1.17 -2.97
N SER A 141 -8.35 -1.87 -3.93
CA SER A 141 -7.60 -2.71 -4.88
C SER A 141 -6.57 -1.90 -5.68
N LEU A 142 -6.89 -0.69 -6.12
CA LEU A 142 -5.91 0.21 -6.76
C LEU A 142 -4.82 0.67 -5.79
N ALA A 143 -5.17 0.97 -4.54
CA ALA A 143 -4.20 1.36 -3.51
C ALA A 143 -3.23 0.22 -3.19
N ALA A 144 -3.72 -1.01 -3.10
CA ALA A 144 -2.89 -2.20 -2.92
C ALA A 144 -1.93 -2.39 -4.11
N ALA A 145 -2.41 -2.26 -5.35
CA ALA A 145 -1.55 -2.30 -6.54
C ALA A 145 -0.44 -1.25 -6.49
N VAL A 146 -0.79 0.01 -6.19
CA VAL A 146 0.17 1.12 -6.10
C VAL A 146 1.17 0.91 -4.97
N ALA A 147 0.73 0.43 -3.80
CA ALA A 147 1.59 0.16 -2.64
C ALA A 147 2.65 -0.90 -2.96
N GLU A 148 2.27 -1.97 -3.65
CA GLU A 148 3.17 -3.03 -4.12
C GLU A 148 4.16 -2.52 -5.17
N GLU A 149 3.68 -1.80 -6.18
CA GLU A 149 4.54 -1.23 -7.24
C GLU A 149 5.56 -0.23 -6.67
N ASP A 150 5.12 0.64 -5.76
CA ASP A 150 5.98 1.59 -5.08
C ASP A 150 7.05 0.87 -4.24
N THR A 151 6.67 -0.20 -3.55
CA THR A 151 7.61 -0.99 -2.75
C THR A 151 8.62 -1.70 -3.65
N ALA A 152 8.17 -2.28 -4.77
CA ALA A 152 9.06 -2.92 -5.74
C ALA A 152 10.07 -1.93 -6.36
N ARG A 153 9.66 -0.68 -6.63
CA ARG A 153 10.57 0.38 -7.11
C ARG A 153 11.71 0.64 -6.12
N VAL A 154 11.38 0.75 -4.85
CA VAL A 154 12.36 0.96 -3.77
C VAL A 154 13.26 -0.27 -3.59
N LEU A 155 12.75 -1.49 -3.77
CA LEU A 155 13.54 -2.73 -3.72
C LEU A 155 14.49 -2.88 -4.90
N ALA A 156 14.14 -2.42 -6.11
CA ALA A 156 14.97 -2.53 -7.30
C ALA A 156 16.34 -1.83 -7.16
N GLU A 157 16.40 -0.79 -6.32
CA GLU A 157 17.59 0.00 -6.02
C GLU A 157 18.55 -0.65 -5.01
N LEU A 158 18.23 -1.83 -4.48
CA LEU A 158 19.10 -2.53 -3.52
C LEU A 158 20.42 -3.00 -4.13
N GLY A 159 20.47 -3.17 -5.45
CA GLY A 159 21.65 -3.53 -6.22
C GLY A 159 21.87 -5.03 -6.39
N MET A 160 22.93 -5.40 -7.11
CA MET A 160 23.19 -6.76 -7.60
C MET A 160 23.28 -7.88 -6.54
N GLY A 161 23.46 -7.54 -5.27
CA GLY A 161 23.50 -8.50 -4.16
C GLY A 161 22.13 -9.10 -3.79
N TYR A 162 21.06 -8.56 -4.37
CA TYR A 162 19.68 -8.92 -4.03
C TYR A 162 18.98 -9.64 -5.19
N THR A 163 18.11 -10.58 -4.83
CA THR A 163 17.17 -11.24 -5.74
C THR A 163 15.76 -11.06 -5.21
N LEU A 164 14.87 -10.61 -6.09
CA LEU A 164 13.50 -10.22 -5.79
C LEU A 164 12.55 -11.11 -6.60
N TRP A 165 11.50 -11.58 -5.94
CA TRP A 165 10.35 -12.21 -6.60
C TRP A 165 9.10 -11.47 -6.19
N HIS A 166 8.29 -11.04 -7.15
CA HIS A 166 7.08 -10.26 -6.94
C HIS A 166 5.83 -11.10 -7.26
N ASP A 167 4.72 -10.84 -6.59
CA ASP A 167 3.43 -11.52 -6.78
C ASP A 167 3.56 -13.05 -6.76
N VAL A 168 4.07 -13.57 -5.64
CA VAL A 168 4.36 -14.99 -5.45
C VAL A 168 3.16 -15.71 -4.85
N VAL A 169 2.69 -16.76 -5.53
CA VAL A 169 1.61 -17.64 -5.03
C VAL A 169 2.00 -18.24 -3.68
N ALA A 170 1.13 -18.11 -2.69
CA ALA A 170 1.31 -18.55 -1.32
C ALA A 170 0.13 -19.39 -0.77
N GLY A 171 -0.88 -19.67 -1.58
CA GLY A 171 -2.04 -20.49 -1.22
C GLY A 171 -2.78 -21.03 -2.45
N SER A 172 -4.04 -21.42 -2.25
CA SER A 172 -4.88 -21.96 -3.33
C SER A 172 -5.64 -20.88 -4.08
N GLU A 173 -5.95 -19.76 -3.42
CA GLU A 173 -6.65 -18.64 -4.02
C GLU A 173 -5.67 -17.59 -4.53
N PRO A 174 -5.97 -16.84 -5.61
CA PRO A 174 -5.09 -15.80 -6.13
C PRO A 174 -4.74 -14.70 -5.11
N ILE A 175 -5.65 -14.41 -4.18
CA ILE A 175 -5.43 -13.44 -3.08
C ILE A 175 -4.41 -13.93 -2.04
N ASP A 176 -4.15 -15.24 -1.99
CA ASP A 176 -3.14 -15.83 -1.13
C ASP A 176 -1.76 -15.69 -1.77
N LYS A 177 -1.28 -14.45 -1.87
CA LYS A 177 0.04 -14.13 -2.41
C LYS A 177 0.93 -13.38 -1.42
N LEU A 178 2.24 -13.56 -1.57
CA LEU A 178 3.23 -12.63 -1.04
C LEU A 178 3.58 -11.63 -2.13
N ASP A 179 3.54 -10.35 -1.78
CA ASP A 179 3.81 -9.30 -2.75
C ASP A 179 5.25 -9.34 -3.16
N HIS A 180 6.17 -9.46 -2.18
CA HIS A 180 7.60 -9.61 -2.48
C HIS A 180 8.30 -10.63 -1.60
N ILE A 181 9.23 -11.36 -2.20
CA ILE A 181 10.27 -12.14 -1.51
C ILE A 181 11.61 -11.50 -1.83
N VAL A 182 12.37 -11.16 -0.80
CA VAL A 182 13.68 -10.51 -0.93
C VAL A 182 14.75 -11.42 -0.35
N LEU A 183 15.66 -11.90 -1.19
CA LEU A 183 16.86 -12.62 -0.77
C LEU A 183 18.07 -11.71 -0.93
N GLY A 184 18.80 -11.49 0.16
CA GLY A 184 20.02 -10.68 0.17
C GLY A 184 21.01 -11.11 1.26
N PRO A 185 22.10 -10.36 1.45
CA PRO A 185 23.16 -10.71 2.40
C PRO A 185 22.69 -10.84 3.86
N THR A 186 21.62 -10.15 4.22
CA THR A 186 21.10 -10.07 5.59
C THR A 186 20.02 -11.09 5.91
N GLY A 187 19.45 -11.78 4.90
CA GLY A 187 18.26 -12.58 5.15
C GLY A 187 17.47 -12.98 3.92
N LEU A 188 16.50 -13.88 4.17
CA LEU A 188 15.35 -14.10 3.32
C LEU A 188 14.13 -13.42 3.96
N TRP A 189 13.50 -12.50 3.24
CA TRP A 189 12.44 -11.65 3.77
C TRP A 189 11.15 -11.86 2.98
N GLY A 190 10.03 -12.02 3.70
CA GLY A 190 8.69 -12.02 3.11
C GLY A 190 8.07 -10.64 3.33
N VAL A 191 7.50 -10.05 2.29
CA VAL A 191 7.00 -8.67 2.32
C VAL A 191 5.56 -8.65 1.81
N LEU A 192 4.70 -7.98 2.57
CA LEU A 192 3.38 -7.52 2.14
C LEU A 192 3.39 -6.00 2.15
N SER A 193 2.79 -5.37 1.15
CA SER A 193 2.67 -3.92 1.03
C SER A 193 1.20 -3.55 1.05
N GLU A 194 0.82 -2.63 1.92
CA GLU A 194 -0.59 -2.29 2.09
C GLU A 194 -0.78 -0.80 2.39
N ASP A 195 -1.85 -0.24 1.84
CA ASP A 195 -2.26 1.13 2.07
C ASP A 195 -3.75 1.15 2.40
N TRP A 196 -4.07 1.42 3.66
CA TRP A 196 -5.45 1.53 4.13
C TRP A 196 -6.03 2.95 4.00
N GLY A 197 -5.24 3.93 3.53
CA GLY A 197 -5.62 5.33 3.41
C GLY A 197 -5.79 6.07 4.74
N SER A 198 -5.38 5.45 5.85
CA SER A 198 -5.47 6.01 7.20
C SER A 198 -4.29 5.54 8.05
N PRO A 199 -3.85 6.31 9.07
CA PRO A 199 -2.83 5.86 9.99
C PRO A 199 -3.20 4.57 10.72
N VAL A 200 -2.19 3.75 10.98
CA VAL A 200 -2.32 2.45 11.64
C VAL A 200 -1.56 2.41 12.96
N ARG A 201 -1.99 1.52 13.86
CA ARG A 201 -1.40 1.30 15.17
C ARG A 201 -1.20 -0.19 15.42
N ILE A 202 -0.27 -0.51 16.31
CA ILE A 202 0.01 -1.89 16.69
C ILE A 202 -0.79 -2.24 17.95
N ARG A 203 -1.47 -3.39 17.92
CA ARG A 203 -2.14 -3.96 19.09
C ARG A 203 -1.92 -5.46 19.13
N ARG A 204 -1.21 -5.94 20.16
CA ARG A 204 -0.94 -7.37 20.40
C ARG A 204 -0.29 -8.09 19.20
N GLY A 205 0.69 -7.44 18.56
CA GLY A 205 1.42 -8.00 17.41
C GLY A 205 0.63 -8.01 16.10
N GLU A 206 -0.48 -7.27 16.05
CA GLU A 206 -1.30 -7.09 14.86
C GLU A 206 -1.46 -5.59 14.55
N VAL A 207 -1.79 -5.27 13.30
CA VAL A 207 -2.04 -3.89 12.85
C VAL A 207 -3.53 -3.59 12.87
N ILE A 208 -3.91 -2.45 13.44
CA ILE A 208 -5.29 -1.94 13.51
C ILE A 208 -5.36 -0.51 13.00
N GLY A 209 -6.50 -0.13 12.40
CA GLY A 209 -6.69 1.19 11.82
C GLY A 209 -8.15 1.44 11.45
N GLU A 210 -8.50 2.68 11.11
CA GLU A 210 -9.87 3.03 10.68
C GLU A 210 -10.23 2.33 9.36
N GLY A 211 -9.24 2.13 8.48
CA GLY A 211 -9.40 1.44 7.21
C GLY A 211 -9.28 -0.09 7.24
N ILE A 212 -9.17 -0.72 8.42
CA ILE A 212 -8.97 -2.17 8.60
C ILE A 212 -10.21 -2.76 9.29
N HIS A 213 -10.84 -3.78 8.72
CA HIS A 213 -11.98 -4.43 9.36
C HIS A 213 -11.54 -5.12 10.69
N PRO A 214 -12.35 -5.12 11.76
CA PRO A 214 -11.95 -5.67 13.06
C PRO A 214 -11.53 -7.15 13.07
N ASP A 215 -12.01 -7.92 12.09
CA ASP A 215 -11.70 -9.34 11.93
C ASP A 215 -10.48 -9.60 11.03
N GLU A 216 -9.99 -8.59 10.31
CA GLU A 216 -8.78 -8.72 9.51
C GLU A 216 -7.55 -8.90 10.40
N ARG A 217 -6.62 -9.75 9.94
CA ARG A 217 -5.38 -10.03 10.66
C ARG A 217 -4.17 -9.99 9.71
N PRO A 218 -3.82 -8.81 9.17
CA PRO A 218 -2.85 -8.69 8.08
C PRO A 218 -1.50 -9.34 8.39
N VAL A 219 -0.98 -9.18 9.61
CA VAL A 219 0.32 -9.73 10.02
C VAL A 219 0.23 -11.24 10.20
N HIS A 220 -0.89 -11.74 10.77
CA HIS A 220 -1.14 -13.18 10.85
C HIS A 220 -1.17 -13.82 9.46
N ASP A 221 -1.90 -13.22 8.53
CA ASP A 221 -2.13 -13.76 7.19
C ASP A 221 -0.83 -13.73 6.38
N LEU A 222 -0.04 -12.65 6.49
CA LEU A 222 1.33 -12.60 5.97
C LEU A 222 2.19 -13.75 6.51
N ALA A 223 2.13 -14.03 7.82
CA ALA A 223 2.88 -15.15 8.41
C ALA A 223 2.42 -16.52 7.89
N VAL A 224 1.12 -16.70 7.62
CA VAL A 224 0.57 -17.92 7.01
C VAL A 224 1.09 -18.09 5.59
N ARG A 225 0.98 -17.04 4.76
CA ARG A 225 1.47 -17.02 3.37
C ARG A 225 2.98 -17.30 3.30
N ALA A 226 3.78 -16.63 4.13
CA ALA A 226 5.21 -16.89 4.24
C ALA A 226 5.53 -18.34 4.63
N LYS A 227 4.77 -18.92 5.56
CA LYS A 227 4.96 -20.32 5.97
C LYS A 227 4.63 -21.32 4.85
N ASN A 228 3.62 -21.03 4.04
CA ASN A 228 3.25 -21.87 2.90
C ASN A 228 4.36 -21.89 1.85
N VAL A 229 4.87 -20.72 1.47
CA VAL A 229 6.02 -20.60 0.53
C VAL A 229 7.26 -21.27 1.12
N ALA A 230 7.56 -21.02 2.39
CA ALA A 230 8.71 -21.62 3.08
C ALA A 230 8.66 -23.15 3.07
N ARG A 231 7.48 -23.74 3.31
CA ARG A 231 7.27 -25.19 3.26
C ARG A 231 7.46 -25.74 1.85
N ALA A 232 6.86 -25.10 0.85
CA ALA A 232 6.96 -25.52 -0.54
C ALA A 232 8.41 -25.52 -1.03
N ALA A 233 9.13 -24.42 -0.78
CA ALA A 233 10.52 -24.25 -1.23
C ALA A 233 11.56 -24.88 -0.28
N ARG A 234 11.14 -25.40 0.89
CA ARG A 234 12.02 -25.92 1.94
C ARG A 234 13.07 -24.89 2.38
N VAL A 235 12.63 -23.66 2.63
CA VAL A 235 13.46 -22.54 3.10
C VAL A 235 12.94 -22.03 4.44
N ARG A 236 13.65 -21.09 5.07
CA ARG A 236 13.19 -20.37 6.26
C ARG A 236 13.28 -18.88 6.01
N PHE A 237 12.17 -18.17 6.17
CA PHE A 237 12.20 -16.71 6.22
C PHE A 237 12.91 -16.27 7.50
N SER A 238 13.83 -15.33 7.34
CA SER A 238 14.50 -14.63 8.43
C SER A 238 13.52 -13.71 9.15
N THR A 239 12.69 -12.99 8.39
CA THR A 239 11.72 -12.01 8.88
C THR A 239 10.55 -11.87 7.91
N ILE A 240 9.38 -11.48 8.42
CA ILE A 240 8.27 -10.97 7.63
C ILE A 240 8.06 -9.48 7.89
N VAL A 241 7.72 -8.72 6.85
CA VAL A 241 7.58 -7.27 6.92
C VAL A 241 6.25 -6.86 6.29
N LEU A 242 5.47 -6.09 7.04
CA LEU A 242 4.33 -5.37 6.53
C LEU A 242 4.77 -3.94 6.23
N VAL A 243 4.72 -3.54 4.96
CA VAL A 243 5.16 -2.25 4.47
C VAL A 243 3.95 -1.34 4.29
N VAL A 244 4.06 -0.12 4.81
CA VAL A 244 3.01 0.91 4.69
C VAL A 244 3.57 2.20 4.10
N PRO A 245 2.72 3.10 3.55
CA PRO A 245 3.15 4.42 3.13
C PRO A 245 3.84 5.20 4.26
N ASP A 246 4.76 6.09 3.89
CA ASP A 246 5.42 6.97 4.84
C ASP A 246 4.38 7.89 5.52
N GLY A 247 4.45 8.02 6.85
CA GLY A 247 3.47 8.75 7.67
C GLY A 247 2.23 7.95 8.06
N ALA A 248 2.08 6.69 7.58
CA ALA A 248 0.97 5.84 7.98
C ALA A 248 1.20 5.14 9.33
N ALA A 249 2.44 5.04 9.81
CA ALA A 249 2.78 4.45 11.10
C ALA A 249 3.31 5.50 12.09
N GLU A 250 3.15 5.25 13.40
CA GLU A 250 3.71 6.13 14.45
C GLU A 250 5.25 6.13 14.46
N GLU A 251 5.85 4.98 14.14
CA GLU A 251 7.29 4.79 14.05
C GLU A 251 7.65 4.28 12.64
N GLY A 252 8.77 4.75 12.09
CA GLY A 252 9.21 4.34 10.74
C GLY A 252 9.58 2.87 10.62
N VAL A 253 9.97 2.22 11.72
CA VAL A 253 10.21 0.78 11.83
C VAL A 253 9.77 0.34 13.23
N ALA A 254 8.75 -0.49 13.33
CA ALA A 254 8.20 -0.97 14.60
C ALA A 254 8.19 -2.50 14.67
N SER A 255 8.47 -3.05 15.85
CA SER A 255 8.42 -4.49 16.08
C SER A 255 6.99 -4.97 16.35
N LEU A 256 6.58 -6.02 15.64
CA LEU A 256 5.32 -6.74 15.87
C LEU A 256 5.53 -8.02 16.71
N GLY A 257 6.75 -8.25 17.20
CA GLY A 257 7.12 -9.45 17.93
C GLY A 257 7.39 -10.65 17.02
N LYS A 258 6.98 -11.85 17.47
CA LYS A 258 7.14 -13.10 16.69
C LYS A 258 5.78 -13.70 16.37
N ILE A 259 5.50 -13.90 15.08
CA ILE A 259 4.26 -14.49 14.58
C ILE A 259 4.60 -15.78 13.84
N LYS A 260 3.96 -16.90 14.24
CA LYS A 260 4.27 -18.26 13.73
C LYS A 260 5.78 -18.61 13.81
N GLY A 261 6.50 -18.03 14.78
CA GLY A 261 7.94 -18.24 15.00
C GLY A 261 8.86 -17.32 14.20
N MET A 262 8.32 -16.47 13.32
CA MET A 262 9.09 -15.50 12.53
C MET A 262 9.04 -14.13 13.19
N PRO A 263 10.17 -13.40 13.31
CA PRO A 263 10.16 -11.97 13.58
C PRO A 263 9.27 -11.24 12.57
N ALA A 264 8.44 -10.32 13.06
CA ALA A 264 7.53 -9.52 12.24
C ALA A 264 7.75 -8.03 12.50
N LEU A 265 7.77 -7.23 11.44
CA LEU A 265 7.96 -5.76 11.52
C LEU A 265 6.89 -5.02 10.72
N LEU A 266 6.47 -3.86 11.24
CA LEU A 266 5.75 -2.82 10.49
C LEU A 266 6.77 -1.77 10.05
N VAL A 267 6.82 -1.45 8.77
CA VAL A 267 7.88 -0.61 8.19
C VAL A 267 7.29 0.43 7.24
N GLU A 268 7.63 1.70 7.45
CA GLU A 268 7.41 2.73 6.44
C GLU A 268 8.30 2.46 5.23
N ARG A 269 7.72 2.54 4.03
CA ARG A 269 8.37 2.18 2.77
C ARG A 269 9.75 2.81 2.58
N SER A 270 9.95 4.08 2.92
CA SER A 270 11.25 4.76 2.80
C SER A 270 12.36 4.15 3.66
N ARG A 271 12.00 3.43 4.74
CA ARG A 271 12.94 2.79 5.67
C ARG A 271 13.35 1.38 5.22
N LEU A 272 12.57 0.76 4.34
CA LEU A 272 12.75 -0.63 3.92
C LEU A 272 14.16 -0.91 3.35
N PRO A 273 14.75 -0.12 2.43
CA PRO A 273 16.10 -0.42 1.92
C PRO A 273 17.18 -0.37 2.97
N GLY A 274 17.09 0.61 3.90
CA GLY A 274 18.03 0.74 5.00
C GLY A 274 17.97 -0.47 5.91
N LEU A 275 16.77 -0.92 6.25
CA LEU A 275 16.53 -2.12 7.05
C LEU A 275 17.06 -3.38 6.37
N LEU A 276 16.76 -3.58 5.08
CA LEU A 276 17.21 -4.76 4.33
C LEU A 276 18.74 -4.82 4.20
N ARG A 277 19.42 -3.68 4.08
CA ARG A 277 20.89 -3.60 4.05
C ARG A 277 21.53 -3.79 5.42
N ALA A 278 20.92 -3.26 6.47
CA ALA A 278 21.44 -3.37 7.84
C ALA A 278 21.18 -4.77 8.44
N GLY A 279 20.07 -5.40 8.07
CA GLY A 279 19.60 -6.63 8.69
C GLY A 279 18.94 -6.38 10.05
N ILE A 280 18.61 -7.47 10.74
CA ILE A 280 18.13 -7.43 12.13
C ILE A 280 19.13 -8.21 12.98
N ALA A 281 19.43 -7.68 14.17
CA ALA A 281 20.30 -8.35 15.12
C ALA A 281 19.78 -9.77 15.42
N ASP A 282 20.69 -10.74 15.46
CA ASP A 282 20.41 -12.16 15.75
C ASP A 282 19.45 -12.85 14.76
N VAL A 283 19.20 -12.24 13.59
CA VAL A 283 18.39 -12.80 12.52
C VAL A 283 19.24 -12.89 11.26
N GLY A 284 19.43 -14.12 10.76
CA GLY A 284 20.20 -14.38 9.54
C GLY A 284 19.61 -15.52 8.71
N VAL A 285 20.22 -15.77 7.55
CA VAL A 285 19.90 -16.96 6.73
C VAL A 285 20.54 -18.16 7.42
N GLY A 286 19.82 -18.77 8.37
CA GLY A 286 20.40 -19.77 9.26
C GLY A 286 21.08 -20.91 8.50
N GLY A 287 22.40 -21.10 8.68
CA GLY A 287 23.22 -22.24 8.26
C GLY A 287 23.21 -22.65 6.78
N THR A 288 22.41 -22.02 5.93
CA THR A 288 22.15 -22.42 4.54
C THR A 288 22.82 -21.44 3.60
N ASP A 289 23.48 -21.91 2.55
CA ASP A 289 24.10 -21.04 1.54
C ASP A 289 23.00 -20.23 0.82
N LEU A 290 23.22 -18.91 0.66
CA LEU A 290 22.34 -18.02 -0.11
C LEU A 290 22.07 -18.55 -1.52
N PHE A 291 23.05 -19.21 -2.12
CA PHE A 291 22.91 -19.88 -3.41
C PHE A 291 21.86 -20.99 -3.36
N GLU A 292 21.91 -21.85 -2.34
CA GLU A 292 20.96 -22.96 -2.18
C GLU A 292 19.54 -22.44 -1.95
N VAL A 293 19.38 -21.41 -1.10
CA VAL A 293 18.08 -20.76 -0.89
C VAL A 293 17.55 -20.18 -2.20
N ARG A 294 18.39 -19.48 -2.97
CA ARG A 294 18.02 -18.94 -4.29
C ARG A 294 17.57 -20.04 -5.24
N THR A 295 18.34 -21.11 -5.37
CA THR A 295 18.02 -22.22 -6.28
C THR A 295 16.68 -22.87 -5.93
N ARG A 296 16.43 -23.13 -4.64
CA ARG A 296 15.16 -23.71 -4.17
C ARG A 296 13.96 -22.80 -4.43
N LEU A 297 14.11 -21.50 -4.19
CA LEU A 297 13.05 -20.53 -4.50
C LEU A 297 12.80 -20.48 -6.01
N GLN A 298 13.86 -20.40 -6.81
CA GLN A 298 13.76 -20.25 -8.25
C GLN A 298 13.14 -21.48 -8.95
N SER A 299 13.28 -22.68 -8.38
CA SER A 299 12.62 -23.89 -8.88
C SER A 299 11.17 -24.05 -8.41
N THR A 300 10.75 -23.33 -7.37
CA THR A 300 9.47 -23.56 -6.68
C THR A 300 8.47 -22.44 -6.90
N ILE A 301 8.93 -21.18 -6.94
CA ILE A 301 8.06 -20.02 -7.03
C ILE A 301 7.21 -20.07 -8.29
N ARG A 302 5.93 -19.74 -8.11
CA ARG A 302 4.96 -19.45 -9.15
C ARG A 302 4.48 -18.03 -8.94
N PHE A 303 4.25 -17.33 -10.04
CA PHE A 303 3.68 -15.99 -10.02
C PHE A 303 2.17 -16.09 -10.17
N VAL A 304 1.45 -15.15 -9.55
CA VAL A 304 0.00 -14.97 -9.74
C VAL A 304 -0.27 -14.50 -11.17
#